data_AF-A0A9Q0NN91-F1
#
_entry.id   AF-A0A9Q0NN91-F1
#
_cell.length_a   1.000
_cell.length_b   1.000
_cell.length_c   1.000
_cell.angle_alpha   90.00
_cell.angle_beta   90.00
_cell.angle_gamma   90.00
#
_symmetry.space_group_name_H-M   'P 1'
#
loop_
_entity.id
_entity.type
_entity.pdbx_description
1 polymer ?
#
loop_
_entity_poly.entity_id
_entity_poly.type
_entity_poly.pdbx_seq_one_letter_code
_entity_poly.pdbx_strand_id
1 'polypeptide(L)'
;MVTKNCHVDGGTDLESFLWENGKLLSFATFQLPWLLELSKKADNGKKFSSLIPGKHYVSIRTQAVVTILSWLAKNDFAPRDDVIASLAKSIIEPPVTEEEDIIGCSFLLNLVGAFNGVEIIEEQLRIRGNYQEICSIMNVGMTYSLLHNSGVECKGPAQRRELLRRKFKEKHKPPSSDEMTKIDEVQSTFWREWKFKLEEKKRVAEQSRELEKIIPGVETGRFLSGDLDYIKSAIFSLIESVKFEKKHIIRDVLKLVNAYGLNHAEVLLRYLSSILVSEVWTDDDVKAEISEVRGEIIRFARLYKVFEQECQRVSFIKNLDFKNVAGLDGLNLQSFQNEVFSHVNEFSLEALAKMVQALASIYADSLPEGLIVWQDVYKHYTLSLLTTLESRVRTECDDQNAERFQEFMSQLEKTYDFCRTYIRLLSPSDSLDIMKRYFTVIIPLHSFREIIPDNSTWQDCIIVLLNFWLKLTEEMQEIALNESSVGTLRFDPEFLSSCLKAFMRMVMEDSVSPSHAWGTVIGYASSGLTGDFSVEIPIFCRAMLYSGCGFGAISEVFLEAMSICVTSPASTAKNESLDLPQLYVNMLELILRNLVGWIP
;
A
#
# COMPACT_ATOMS: atom_id res chain seq x y z
N MET A 1 23.86 -20.50 -51.61
CA MET A 1 23.31 -21.79 -52.10
C MET A 1 22.36 -22.29 -51.04
N VAL A 2 21.12 -22.60 -51.43
CA VAL A 2 20.05 -23.06 -50.55
C VAL A 2 20.35 -24.48 -50.06
N THR A 3 20.30 -24.72 -48.75
CA THR A 3 20.17 -26.08 -48.20
C THR A 3 19.13 -26.10 -47.08
N LYS A 4 18.19 -27.02 -47.29
CA LYS A 4 16.97 -27.33 -46.54
C LYS A 4 17.18 -27.50 -45.04
N ASN A 5 16.17 -27.05 -44.30
CA ASN A 5 15.84 -27.48 -42.95
C ASN A 5 15.86 -29.01 -42.83
N CYS A 6 16.64 -29.54 -41.89
CA CYS A 6 16.43 -30.86 -41.32
C CYS A 6 16.16 -30.71 -39.82
N HIS A 7 15.03 -31.27 -39.39
CA HIS A 7 14.64 -31.48 -37.99
C HIS A 7 15.72 -32.28 -37.26
N VAL A 8 16.05 -31.86 -36.04
CA VAL A 8 16.95 -32.58 -35.13
C VAL A 8 16.09 -33.45 -34.22
N ASP A 9 16.03 -34.74 -34.53
CA ASP A 9 15.62 -35.78 -33.59
C ASP A 9 16.82 -36.11 -32.67
N GLY A 10 16.54 -36.51 -31.44
CA GLY A 10 17.50 -36.58 -30.34
C GLY A 10 18.69 -37.51 -30.62
N GLY A 11 19.90 -37.00 -30.30
CA GLY A 11 21.13 -37.79 -30.22
C GLY A 11 21.90 -37.90 -31.53
N THR A 12 22.52 -36.81 -31.99
CA THR A 12 23.46 -36.86 -33.12
C THR A 12 24.82 -37.40 -32.67
N ASP A 13 25.07 -38.65 -33.08
CA ASP A 13 26.31 -39.41 -32.93
C ASP A 13 27.50 -38.67 -33.59
N LEU A 14 28.66 -38.62 -32.91
CA LEU A 14 29.93 -38.06 -33.41
C LEU A 14 30.31 -38.67 -34.77
N GLU A 15 29.81 -39.88 -35.04
CA GLU A 15 29.96 -40.60 -36.30
C GLU A 15 29.33 -39.87 -37.51
N SER A 16 28.21 -39.17 -37.32
CA SER A 16 27.55 -38.37 -38.37
C SER A 16 28.34 -37.12 -38.78
N PHE A 17 28.98 -36.47 -37.81
CA PHE A 17 29.85 -35.31 -38.00
C PHE A 17 31.08 -35.64 -38.86
N LEU A 18 31.67 -36.81 -38.65
CA LEU A 18 32.83 -37.27 -39.42
C LEU A 18 32.40 -37.70 -40.83
N TRP A 19 31.21 -38.29 -40.99
CA TRP A 19 30.69 -38.77 -42.28
C TRP A 19 30.50 -37.64 -43.31
N GLU A 20 30.08 -36.45 -42.87
CA GLU A 20 29.91 -35.28 -43.74
C GLU A 20 31.26 -34.71 -44.25
N ASN A 21 32.36 -34.97 -43.55
CA ASN A 21 33.71 -34.53 -43.93
C ASN A 21 34.57 -35.74 -44.32
N GLY A 22 34.24 -36.39 -45.44
CA GLY A 22 34.84 -37.67 -45.87
C GLY A 22 36.38 -37.74 -45.88
N LYS A 23 37.09 -36.61 -46.05
CA LYS A 23 38.56 -36.55 -45.92
C LYS A 23 39.03 -36.68 -44.47
N LEU A 24 38.29 -36.09 -43.53
CA LEU A 24 38.58 -36.05 -42.11
C LEU A 24 38.24 -37.38 -41.43
N LEU A 25 37.13 -38.01 -41.83
CA LEU A 25 36.84 -39.40 -41.46
C LEU A 25 37.97 -40.29 -41.93
N SER A 26 38.35 -40.27 -43.21
CA SER A 26 39.41 -41.15 -43.73
C SER A 26 40.74 -41.01 -42.98
N PHE A 27 41.11 -39.79 -42.57
CA PHE A 27 42.30 -39.58 -41.75
C PHE A 27 42.13 -40.12 -40.33
N ALA A 28 40.99 -39.84 -39.68
CA ALA A 28 40.73 -40.28 -38.32
C ALA A 28 40.55 -41.81 -38.22
N THR A 29 39.89 -42.46 -39.18
CA THR A 29 39.76 -43.94 -39.22
C THR A 29 41.08 -44.63 -39.56
N PHE A 30 41.93 -44.05 -40.42
CA PHE A 30 43.19 -44.70 -40.79
C PHE A 30 44.36 -44.41 -39.84
N GLN A 31 44.46 -43.19 -39.30
CA GLN A 31 45.63 -42.75 -38.52
C GLN A 31 45.37 -42.67 -37.02
N LEU A 32 44.11 -42.52 -36.59
CA LEU A 32 43.73 -42.35 -35.18
C LEU A 32 42.53 -43.22 -34.74
N PRO A 33 42.44 -44.52 -35.13
CA PRO A 33 41.27 -45.36 -34.85
C PRO A 33 41.01 -45.54 -33.34
N TRP A 34 42.07 -45.56 -32.53
CA TRP A 34 42.00 -45.66 -31.07
C TRP A 34 41.31 -44.44 -30.42
N LEU A 35 41.45 -43.25 -31.02
CA LEU A 35 40.88 -42.01 -30.50
C LEU A 35 39.35 -41.97 -30.73
N LEU A 36 38.90 -42.52 -31.87
CA LEU A 36 37.48 -42.71 -32.18
C LEU A 36 36.84 -43.78 -31.30
N GLU A 37 37.54 -44.90 -31.06
CA GLU A 37 37.08 -45.96 -30.17
C GLU A 37 36.90 -45.48 -28.71
N LEU A 38 37.78 -44.57 -28.24
CA LEU A 38 37.67 -43.95 -26.92
C LEU A 38 36.48 -42.99 -26.79
N SER A 39 36.05 -42.35 -27.89
CA SER A 39 34.87 -41.49 -27.89
C SER A 39 33.54 -42.27 -27.87
N LYS A 40 33.56 -43.53 -28.33
CA LYS A 40 32.39 -44.41 -28.49
C LYS A 40 32.12 -45.33 -27.30
N LYS A 41 33.10 -45.56 -26.42
CA LYS A 41 32.88 -46.39 -25.22
C LYS A 41 31.99 -45.65 -24.24
N ALA A 42 30.81 -46.21 -23.94
CA ALA A 42 30.02 -45.80 -22.79
C ALA A 42 30.88 -45.93 -21.53
N ASP A 43 30.85 -44.90 -20.67
CA ASP A 43 31.60 -44.85 -19.43
C ASP A 43 31.26 -46.07 -18.55
N ASN A 44 32.05 -47.13 -18.67
CA ASN A 44 32.10 -48.18 -17.67
C ASN A 44 32.82 -47.57 -16.47
N GLY A 45 32.02 -47.04 -15.54
CA GLY A 45 32.49 -46.44 -14.31
C GLY A 45 33.53 -47.33 -13.63
N LYS A 46 34.73 -46.78 -13.46
CA LYS A 46 35.65 -47.09 -12.37
C LYS A 46 36.56 -45.89 -12.18
N LYS A 47 36.27 -45.13 -11.12
CA LYS A 47 37.17 -44.15 -10.52
C LYS A 47 38.52 -44.85 -10.23
N PHE A 48 39.55 -44.53 -11.00
CA PHE A 48 40.91 -44.88 -10.59
C PHE A 48 41.36 -43.87 -9.54
N SER A 49 41.36 -44.34 -8.29
CA SER A 49 41.87 -43.63 -7.13
C SER A 49 43.39 -43.74 -7.05
N SER A 50 44.00 -42.67 -6.55
CA SER A 50 45.33 -42.55 -5.95
C SER A 50 46.53 -42.56 -6.90
N LEU A 51 47.06 -41.35 -7.14
CA LEU A 51 48.45 -40.95 -6.90
C LEU A 51 48.61 -39.49 -7.40
N ILE A 52 48.89 -38.56 -6.48
CA ILE A 52 49.16 -37.12 -6.65
C ILE A 52 47.97 -36.18 -6.32
N PRO A 53 48.07 -35.37 -5.24
CA PRO A 53 47.15 -34.26 -4.96
C PRO A 53 47.34 -33.13 -5.99
N GLY A 54 46.25 -32.61 -6.56
CA GLY A 54 46.27 -31.34 -7.31
C GLY A 54 46.18 -31.41 -8.84
N LYS A 55 45.78 -32.55 -9.45
CA LYS A 55 45.41 -32.60 -10.88
C LYS A 55 43.96 -33.05 -11.04
N HIS A 56 43.15 -32.18 -11.65
CA HIS A 56 41.72 -32.37 -11.93
C HIS A 56 41.50 -33.53 -12.90
N TYR A 57 40.60 -34.45 -12.54
CA TYR A 57 40.26 -35.64 -13.33
C TYR A 57 39.22 -35.27 -14.39
N VAL A 58 39.63 -35.20 -15.65
CA VAL A 58 38.73 -35.05 -16.81
C VAL A 58 38.35 -36.47 -17.28
N SER A 59 37.09 -36.73 -17.62
CA SER A 59 36.69 -38.04 -18.16
C SER A 59 37.52 -38.38 -19.41
N ILE A 60 37.85 -39.67 -19.60
CA ILE A 60 38.65 -40.13 -20.76
C ILE A 60 37.98 -39.69 -22.07
N ARG A 61 36.65 -39.70 -22.09
CA ARG A 61 35.83 -39.19 -23.19
C ARG A 61 36.06 -37.70 -23.43
N THR A 62 35.97 -36.85 -22.41
CA THR A 62 36.21 -35.41 -22.53
C THR A 62 37.64 -35.12 -22.97
N GLN A 63 38.64 -35.86 -22.46
CA GLN A 63 40.03 -35.68 -22.85
C GLN A 63 40.29 -36.10 -24.31
N ALA A 64 39.66 -37.17 -24.78
CA ALA A 64 39.69 -37.58 -26.19
C ALA A 64 39.06 -36.52 -27.10
N VAL A 65 37.87 -36.01 -26.75
CA VAL A 65 37.16 -34.99 -27.54
C VAL A 65 37.94 -33.66 -27.56
N VAL A 66 38.49 -33.19 -26.43
CA VAL A 66 39.35 -31.99 -26.38
C VAL A 66 40.59 -32.16 -27.26
N THR A 67 41.17 -33.37 -27.31
CA THR A 67 42.33 -33.67 -28.15
C THR A 67 41.97 -33.62 -29.64
N ILE A 68 40.82 -34.18 -30.03
CA ILE A 68 40.29 -34.11 -31.40
C ILE A 68 40.06 -32.66 -31.81
N LEU A 69 39.37 -31.88 -30.97
CA LEU A 69 39.07 -30.47 -31.25
C LEU A 69 40.34 -29.61 -31.33
N SER A 70 41.32 -29.87 -30.47
CA SER A 70 42.61 -29.18 -30.50
C SER A 70 43.39 -29.49 -31.77
N TRP A 71 43.28 -30.72 -32.28
CA TRP A 71 43.88 -31.11 -33.56
C TRP A 71 43.16 -30.44 -34.73
N LEU A 72 41.82 -30.44 -34.74
CA LEU A 72 41.01 -29.75 -35.76
C LEU A 72 41.35 -28.26 -35.85
N ALA A 73 41.39 -27.58 -34.70
CA ALA A 73 41.73 -26.16 -34.62
C ALA A 73 43.17 -25.85 -35.11
N LYS A 74 44.13 -26.75 -34.85
CA LYS A 74 45.52 -26.61 -35.36
C LYS A 74 45.64 -26.78 -36.88
N ASN A 75 44.62 -27.33 -37.52
CA ASN A 75 44.58 -27.56 -38.97
C ASN A 75 43.49 -26.69 -39.64
N ASP A 76 43.10 -25.57 -39.03
CA ASP A 76 42.12 -24.60 -39.52
C ASP A 76 40.70 -25.15 -39.77
N PHE A 77 40.35 -26.29 -39.15
CA PHE A 77 38.99 -26.79 -39.15
C PHE A 77 38.21 -26.24 -37.95
N ALA A 78 37.16 -25.45 -38.22
CA ALA A 78 36.24 -24.97 -37.20
C ALA A 78 35.25 -26.10 -36.82
N PRO A 79 35.25 -26.56 -35.55
CA PRO A 79 34.27 -27.55 -35.10
C PRO A 79 32.86 -26.94 -35.08
N ARG A 80 31.85 -27.77 -35.39
CA ARG A 80 30.44 -27.35 -35.37
C ARG A 80 29.98 -27.09 -33.93
N ASP A 81 29.01 -26.18 -33.79
CA ASP A 81 28.45 -25.73 -32.52
C ASP A 81 27.85 -26.87 -31.68
N ASP A 82 27.28 -27.90 -32.32
CA ASP A 82 26.73 -29.10 -31.67
C ASP A 82 27.79 -29.93 -30.93
N VAL A 83 28.99 -30.04 -31.49
CA VAL A 83 30.14 -30.73 -30.87
C VAL A 83 30.66 -29.94 -29.68
N ILE A 84 30.74 -28.61 -29.81
CA ILE A 84 31.16 -27.70 -28.73
C ILE A 84 30.14 -27.74 -27.58
N ALA A 85 28.85 -27.68 -27.91
CA ALA A 85 27.75 -27.77 -26.95
C ALA A 85 27.74 -29.10 -26.19
N SER A 86 27.91 -30.22 -26.90
CA SER A 86 27.94 -31.55 -26.28
C SER A 86 29.14 -31.74 -25.35
N LEU A 87 30.31 -31.22 -25.75
CA LEU A 87 31.49 -31.21 -24.89
C LEU A 87 31.27 -30.37 -23.64
N ALA A 88 30.76 -29.15 -23.81
CA ALA A 88 30.48 -28.26 -22.69
C ALA A 88 29.48 -28.89 -21.72
N LYS A 89 28.41 -29.49 -22.24
CA LYS A 89 27.40 -30.22 -21.44
C LYS A 89 28.02 -31.34 -20.61
N SER A 90 28.92 -32.13 -21.18
CA SER A 90 29.63 -33.20 -20.46
C SER A 90 30.60 -32.69 -19.39
N ILE A 91 31.09 -31.45 -19.50
CA ILE A 91 31.99 -30.84 -18.51
C ILE A 91 31.21 -30.27 -17.32
N ILE A 92 29.99 -29.75 -17.55
CA ILE A 92 29.15 -29.12 -16.52
C ILE A 92 28.09 -30.05 -15.92
N GLU A 93 28.09 -31.33 -16.31
CA GLU A 93 27.15 -32.34 -15.83
C GLU A 93 27.52 -32.80 -14.40
N PRO A 94 26.63 -32.66 -13.40
CA PRO A 94 26.93 -32.92 -11.99
C PRO A 94 27.44 -34.35 -11.73
N PRO A 95 28.31 -34.55 -10.72
CA PRO A 95 28.83 -33.55 -9.77
C PRO A 95 30.02 -32.76 -10.35
N VAL A 96 30.00 -31.43 -10.22
CA VAL A 96 31.04 -30.54 -10.77
C VAL A 96 31.47 -29.43 -9.82
N THR A 97 32.71 -28.96 -9.97
CA THR A 97 33.25 -27.81 -9.21
C THR A 97 33.01 -26.49 -9.94
N GLU A 98 33.22 -25.37 -9.23
CA GLU A 98 33.14 -24.02 -9.83
C GLU A 98 34.14 -23.87 -11.00
N GLU A 99 35.31 -24.49 -10.92
CA GLU A 99 36.30 -24.49 -12.00
C GLU A 99 35.80 -25.24 -13.24
N GLU A 100 35.08 -26.35 -13.06
CA GLU A 100 34.49 -27.12 -14.16
C GLU A 100 33.33 -26.35 -14.80
N ASP A 101 32.51 -25.66 -14.01
CA ASP A 101 31.49 -24.72 -14.52
C ASP A 101 32.13 -23.62 -15.39
N ILE A 102 33.23 -23.02 -14.93
CA ILE A 102 33.99 -22.02 -15.68
C ILE A 102 34.57 -22.61 -16.97
N ILE A 103 35.14 -23.82 -16.92
CA ILE A 103 35.71 -24.49 -18.09
C ILE A 103 34.62 -24.78 -19.12
N GLY A 104 33.51 -25.37 -18.72
CA GLY A 104 32.40 -25.68 -19.62
C GLY A 104 31.78 -24.44 -20.25
N CYS A 105 31.52 -23.39 -19.47
CA CYS A 105 31.03 -22.12 -20.01
C CYS A 105 32.06 -21.43 -20.91
N SER A 106 33.36 -21.66 -20.70
CA SER A 106 34.41 -21.18 -21.62
C SER A 106 34.37 -21.85 -23.00
N PHE A 107 33.92 -23.12 -23.06
CA PHE A 107 33.67 -23.79 -24.33
C PHE A 107 32.44 -23.22 -25.03
N LEU A 108 31.35 -22.95 -24.28
CA LEU A 108 30.12 -22.32 -24.80
C LEU A 108 30.35 -20.93 -25.41
N LEU A 109 31.41 -20.22 -25.01
CA LEU A 109 31.78 -18.91 -25.60
C LEU A 109 32.28 -19.01 -27.05
N ASN A 110 32.51 -20.23 -27.56
CA ASN A 110 32.86 -20.47 -28.97
C ASN A 110 31.64 -20.64 -29.88
N LEU A 111 30.44 -20.76 -29.32
CA LEU A 111 29.20 -20.91 -30.10
C LEU A 111 28.88 -19.63 -30.87
N VAL A 112 28.34 -19.78 -32.08
CA VAL A 112 27.94 -18.67 -32.95
C VAL A 112 26.83 -17.83 -32.31
N GLY A 113 25.93 -18.44 -31.54
CA GLY A 113 24.84 -17.77 -30.82
C GLY A 113 24.83 -18.06 -29.31
N ALA A 114 24.46 -17.03 -28.51
CA ALA A 114 24.37 -17.14 -27.05
C ALA A 114 23.26 -18.10 -26.59
N PHE A 115 22.16 -18.16 -27.35
CA PHE A 115 20.93 -18.85 -26.96
C PHE A 115 21.16 -20.34 -26.65
N ASN A 116 21.91 -21.04 -27.50
CA ASN A 116 22.20 -22.46 -27.28
C ASN A 116 23.05 -22.70 -26.03
N GLY A 117 23.98 -21.78 -25.71
CA GLY A 117 24.77 -21.89 -24.49
C GLY A 117 23.93 -21.57 -23.25
N VAL A 118 23.05 -20.56 -23.33
CA VAL A 118 22.11 -20.23 -22.26
C VAL A 118 21.23 -21.44 -21.94
N GLU A 119 20.60 -22.07 -22.94
CA GLU A 119 19.71 -23.23 -22.75
C GLU A 119 20.39 -24.38 -21.99
N ILE A 120 21.64 -24.69 -22.31
CA ILE A 120 22.40 -25.74 -21.62
C ILE A 120 22.63 -25.37 -20.15
N ILE A 121 22.93 -24.10 -19.86
CA ILE A 121 23.14 -23.62 -18.48
C ILE A 121 21.82 -23.59 -17.71
N GLU A 122 20.71 -23.20 -18.34
CA GLU A 122 19.37 -23.25 -17.75
C GLU A 122 18.96 -24.69 -17.39
N GLU A 123 19.29 -25.66 -18.23
CA GLU A 123 19.04 -27.07 -17.95
C GLU A 123 19.87 -27.57 -16.75
N GLN A 124 21.13 -27.13 -16.63
CA GLN A 124 21.95 -27.44 -15.45
C GLN A 124 21.43 -26.81 -14.17
N LEU A 125 20.85 -25.60 -14.24
CA LEU A 125 20.18 -24.96 -13.11
C LEU A 125 18.96 -25.76 -12.62
N ARG A 126 18.25 -26.45 -13.54
CA ARG A 126 17.09 -27.29 -13.20
C ARG A 126 17.48 -28.63 -12.60
N ILE A 127 18.57 -29.24 -13.06
CA ILE A 127 19.01 -30.58 -12.62
C ILE A 127 19.67 -30.53 -11.24
N ARG A 128 20.38 -29.44 -10.90
CA ARG A 128 21.11 -29.33 -9.64
C ARG A 128 20.18 -29.07 -8.46
N GLY A 129 20.31 -29.86 -7.40
CA GLY A 129 19.57 -29.70 -6.14
C GLY A 129 20.32 -28.91 -5.06
N ASN A 130 21.66 -28.89 -5.12
CA ASN A 130 22.51 -28.30 -4.08
C ASN A 130 22.62 -26.77 -4.27
N TYR A 131 22.30 -26.00 -3.23
CA TYR A 131 22.36 -24.53 -3.26
C TYR A 131 23.72 -23.99 -3.71
N GLN A 132 24.83 -24.59 -3.26
CA GLN A 132 26.17 -24.11 -3.62
C GLN A 132 26.49 -24.35 -5.09
N GLU A 133 26.04 -25.48 -5.65
CA GLU A 133 26.20 -25.81 -7.07
C GLU A 133 25.31 -24.95 -7.96
N ILE A 134 24.08 -24.65 -7.51
CA ILE A 134 23.15 -23.74 -8.19
C ILE A 134 23.73 -22.32 -8.20
N CYS A 135 24.25 -21.82 -7.08
CA CYS A 135 24.91 -20.51 -7.00
C CYS A 135 26.15 -20.43 -7.89
N SER A 136 26.95 -21.50 -7.97
CA SER A 136 28.11 -21.59 -8.85
C SER A 136 27.71 -21.40 -10.32
N ILE A 137 26.88 -22.29 -10.86
CA ILE A 137 26.49 -22.26 -12.27
C ILE A 137 25.67 -21.03 -12.62
N MET A 138 24.88 -20.49 -11.68
CA MET A 138 24.17 -19.23 -11.86
C MET A 138 25.14 -18.06 -12.08
N ASN A 139 26.16 -17.93 -11.22
CA ASN A 139 27.15 -16.85 -11.35
C ASN A 139 27.95 -16.98 -12.66
N VAL A 140 28.33 -18.20 -13.04
CA VAL A 140 29.04 -18.48 -14.29
C VAL A 140 28.13 -18.22 -15.50
N GLY A 141 26.86 -18.60 -15.45
CA GLY A 141 25.86 -18.39 -16.50
C GLY A 141 25.49 -16.94 -16.74
N MET A 142 25.34 -16.14 -15.68
CA MET A 142 25.16 -14.70 -15.79
C MET A 142 26.38 -14.05 -16.46
N THR A 143 27.59 -14.44 -16.04
CA THR A 143 28.82 -13.92 -16.63
C THR A 143 28.96 -14.34 -18.10
N TYR A 144 28.63 -15.58 -18.44
CA TYR A 144 28.59 -16.08 -19.82
C TYR A 144 27.68 -15.22 -20.70
N SER A 145 26.44 -14.98 -20.24
CA SER A 145 25.44 -14.21 -20.98
C SER A 145 25.92 -12.77 -21.24
N LEU A 146 26.56 -12.15 -20.25
CA LEU A 146 27.14 -10.81 -20.39
C LEU A 146 28.28 -10.75 -21.40
N LEU A 147 29.18 -11.74 -21.37
CA LEU A 147 30.34 -11.80 -22.27
C LEU A 147 29.97 -12.13 -23.71
N HIS A 148 28.86 -12.83 -23.92
CA HIS A 148 28.36 -13.16 -25.26
C HIS A 148 27.56 -11.99 -25.86
N ASN A 149 26.76 -11.30 -25.04
CA ASN A 149 25.95 -10.15 -25.46
C ASN A 149 26.72 -8.83 -25.55
N SER A 150 27.88 -8.68 -24.90
CA SER A 150 28.73 -7.48 -25.02
C SER A 150 29.50 -7.48 -26.35
N GLY A 151 28.79 -7.20 -27.45
CA GLY A 151 29.39 -7.07 -28.79
C GLY A 151 30.45 -5.97 -28.95
N VAL A 152 30.77 -5.22 -27.88
CA VAL A 152 31.56 -3.98 -27.92
C VAL A 152 33.03 -4.16 -27.48
N GLU A 153 33.37 -5.17 -26.66
CA GLU A 153 34.72 -5.25 -26.04
C GLU A 153 35.63 -6.36 -26.57
N CYS A 154 35.11 -7.40 -27.23
CA CYS A 154 35.89 -8.58 -27.61
C CYS A 154 35.84 -8.85 -29.12
N LYS A 155 37.00 -8.85 -29.78
CA LYS A 155 37.15 -9.12 -31.23
C LYS A 155 37.12 -10.61 -31.60
N GLY A 156 37.02 -11.53 -30.64
CA GLY A 156 36.88 -12.96 -30.90
C GLY A 156 36.79 -13.87 -29.65
N PRO A 157 36.51 -15.18 -29.81
CA PRO A 157 36.28 -16.12 -28.71
C PRO A 157 37.44 -16.26 -27.71
N ALA A 158 38.69 -16.08 -28.17
CA ALA A 158 39.87 -16.14 -27.31
C ALA A 158 39.91 -15.00 -26.27
N GLN A 159 39.50 -13.78 -26.65
CA GLN A 159 39.42 -12.65 -25.73
C GLN A 159 38.27 -12.82 -24.73
N ARG A 160 37.13 -13.37 -25.16
CA ARG A 160 35.99 -13.67 -24.26
C ARG A 160 36.37 -14.70 -23.19
N ARG A 161 37.12 -15.74 -23.54
CA ARG A 161 37.60 -16.75 -22.58
C ARG A 161 38.57 -16.18 -21.55
N GLU A 162 39.47 -15.30 -21.98
CA GLU A 162 40.40 -14.63 -21.07
C GLU A 162 39.66 -13.67 -20.11
N LEU A 163 38.66 -12.94 -20.61
CA LEU A 163 37.82 -12.08 -19.77
C LEU A 163 37.00 -12.87 -18.75
N LEU A 164 36.44 -14.03 -19.14
CA LEU A 164 35.74 -14.94 -18.22
C LEU A 164 36.67 -15.39 -17.09
N ARG A 165 37.86 -15.88 -17.42
CA ARG A 165 38.86 -16.30 -16.42
C ARG A 165 39.30 -15.15 -15.52
N ARG A 166 39.44 -13.94 -16.07
CA ARG A 166 39.81 -12.75 -15.31
C ARG A 166 38.71 -12.35 -14.31
N LYS A 167 37.44 -12.25 -14.75
CA LYS A 167 36.30 -11.89 -13.88
C LYS A 167 36.13 -12.85 -12.70
N PHE A 168 36.38 -14.14 -12.90
CA PHE A 168 36.33 -15.13 -11.80
C PHE A 168 37.56 -15.09 -10.88
N LYS A 169 38.74 -14.70 -11.38
CA LYS A 169 39.91 -14.44 -10.53
C LYS A 169 39.79 -13.14 -9.73
N GLU A 170 39.02 -12.16 -10.24
CA GLU A 170 38.79 -10.85 -9.63
C GLU A 170 37.69 -10.83 -8.55
N LYS A 171 37.05 -11.98 -8.24
CA LYS A 171 35.98 -12.19 -7.23
C LYS A 171 36.26 -11.69 -5.80
N HIS A 172 37.39 -11.00 -5.56
CA HIS A 172 37.64 -10.20 -4.35
C HIS A 172 37.25 -8.71 -4.49
N LYS A 173 36.64 -8.27 -5.60
CA LYS A 173 36.09 -6.92 -5.74
C LYS A 173 34.64 -6.97 -6.27
N PRO A 174 33.66 -6.36 -5.56
CA PRO A 174 32.28 -6.33 -6.03
C PRO A 174 32.17 -5.53 -7.35
N PRO A 175 31.26 -5.93 -8.26
CA PRO A 175 31.03 -5.22 -9.51
C PRO A 175 30.54 -3.79 -9.24
N SER A 176 30.91 -2.86 -10.11
CA SER A 176 30.51 -1.45 -9.99
C SER A 176 29.02 -1.25 -10.29
N SER A 177 28.43 -0.20 -9.72
CA SER A 177 27.00 0.14 -9.90
C SER A 177 26.58 0.22 -11.37
N ASP A 178 27.45 0.76 -12.24
CA ASP A 178 27.20 0.93 -13.68
C ASP A 178 27.32 -0.38 -14.48
N GLU A 179 28.04 -1.36 -13.95
CA GLU A 179 28.04 -2.72 -14.49
C GLU A 179 26.77 -3.45 -14.07
N MET A 180 26.30 -3.26 -12.84
CA MET A 180 25.10 -3.90 -12.31
C MET A 180 23.82 -3.50 -13.06
N THR A 181 23.70 -2.23 -13.46
CA THR A 181 22.53 -1.73 -14.21
C THR A 181 22.46 -2.25 -15.65
N LYS A 182 23.61 -2.35 -16.35
CA LYS A 182 23.69 -2.99 -17.67
C LYS A 182 23.40 -4.49 -17.62
N ILE A 183 23.71 -5.13 -16.50
CA ILE A 183 23.41 -6.55 -16.27
C ILE A 183 21.90 -6.77 -16.19
N ASP A 184 21.19 -5.93 -15.46
CA ASP A 184 19.74 -6.08 -15.27
C ASP A 184 18.92 -5.74 -16.55
N GLU A 185 19.41 -4.84 -17.42
CA GLU A 185 18.76 -4.50 -18.70
C GLU A 185 18.89 -5.58 -19.79
N VAL A 186 19.98 -6.36 -19.76
CA VAL A 186 20.33 -7.36 -20.79
C VAL A 186 19.87 -8.78 -20.42
N GLN A 187 19.46 -9.00 -19.17
CA GLN A 187 19.06 -10.33 -18.67
C GLN A 187 17.64 -10.75 -19.09
N SER A 188 17.55 -11.95 -19.70
CA SER A 188 16.28 -12.66 -19.93
C SER A 188 15.47 -12.78 -18.62
N THR A 189 14.14 -12.78 -18.73
CA THR A 189 13.20 -12.92 -17.60
C THR A 189 13.52 -14.14 -16.73
N PHE A 190 14.02 -15.22 -17.35
CA PHE A 190 14.44 -16.45 -16.67
C PHE A 190 15.54 -16.22 -15.61
N TRP A 191 16.59 -15.45 -15.96
CA TRP A 191 17.71 -15.19 -15.05
C TRP A 191 17.30 -14.32 -13.86
N ARG A 192 16.42 -13.35 -14.09
CA ARG A 192 15.86 -12.52 -13.01
C ARG A 192 15.03 -13.34 -12.02
N GLU A 193 14.19 -14.26 -12.52
CA GLU A 193 13.39 -15.14 -11.68
C GLU A 193 14.26 -16.07 -10.81
N TRP A 194 15.29 -16.69 -11.40
CA TRP A 194 16.20 -17.56 -10.64
C TRP A 194 17.06 -16.80 -9.64
N LYS A 195 17.48 -15.57 -9.96
CA LYS A 195 18.24 -14.71 -9.06
C LYS A 195 17.40 -14.40 -7.82
N PHE A 196 16.16 -13.99 -8.05
CA PHE A 196 15.19 -13.76 -7.00
C PHE A 196 14.95 -15.01 -6.14
N LYS A 197 14.75 -16.19 -6.75
CA LYS A 197 14.59 -17.46 -6.01
C LYS A 197 15.80 -17.81 -5.13
N LEU A 198 17.01 -17.55 -5.59
CA LEU A 198 18.23 -17.81 -4.82
C LEU A 198 18.44 -16.80 -3.70
N GLU A 199 18.19 -15.52 -3.96
CA GLU A 199 18.22 -14.47 -2.94
C GLU A 199 17.20 -14.74 -1.83
N GLU A 200 16.00 -15.18 -2.21
CA GLU A 200 14.97 -15.59 -1.26
C GLU A 200 15.40 -16.83 -0.45
N LYS A 201 15.91 -17.88 -1.10
CA LYS A 201 16.44 -19.06 -0.40
C LYS A 201 17.58 -18.70 0.56
N LYS A 202 18.46 -17.79 0.16
CA LYS A 202 19.55 -17.28 1.00
C LYS A 202 19.00 -16.55 2.21
N ARG A 203 18.04 -15.65 2.00
CA ARG A 203 17.39 -14.87 3.07
C ARG A 203 16.73 -15.80 4.07
N VAL A 204 15.94 -16.77 3.60
CA VAL A 204 15.29 -17.79 4.44
C VAL A 204 16.31 -18.61 5.21
N ALA A 205 17.38 -19.09 4.55
CA ALA A 205 18.41 -19.89 5.22
C ALA A 205 19.17 -19.09 6.30
N GLU A 206 19.46 -17.81 6.04
CA GLU A 206 20.09 -16.91 7.01
C GLU A 206 19.16 -16.66 8.20
N GLN A 207 17.88 -16.36 7.94
CA GLN A 207 16.87 -16.17 8.98
C GLN A 207 16.65 -17.45 9.81
N SER A 208 16.59 -18.62 9.17
CA SER A 208 16.54 -19.92 9.85
C SER A 208 17.74 -20.12 10.76
N ARG A 209 18.95 -19.77 10.30
CA ARG A 209 20.18 -19.90 11.10
C ARG A 209 20.17 -18.96 12.30
N GLU A 210 19.75 -17.72 12.13
CA GLU A 210 19.63 -16.76 13.23
C GLU A 210 18.55 -17.19 14.24
N LEU A 211 17.40 -17.70 13.76
CA LEU A 211 16.35 -18.25 14.62
C LEU A 211 16.84 -19.44 15.44
N GLU A 212 17.56 -20.38 14.83
CA GLU A 212 18.11 -21.57 15.51
C GLU A 212 19.16 -21.19 16.58
N LYS A 213 19.90 -20.10 16.37
CA LYS A 213 20.83 -19.56 17.38
C LYS A 213 20.10 -19.01 18.60
N ILE A 214 18.98 -18.34 18.40
CA ILE A 214 18.19 -17.72 19.48
C ILE A 214 17.34 -18.78 20.19
N ILE A 215 16.69 -19.65 19.44
CA ILE A 215 15.79 -20.71 19.91
C ILE A 215 16.30 -22.06 19.38
N PRO A 216 17.16 -22.76 20.13
CA PRO A 216 17.66 -24.07 19.71
C PRO A 216 16.53 -25.09 19.54
N GLY A 217 16.51 -25.81 18.42
CA GLY A 217 15.48 -26.81 18.09
C GLY A 217 14.16 -26.24 17.56
N VAL A 218 14.16 -24.99 17.08
CA VAL A 218 12.95 -24.36 16.56
C VAL A 218 12.59 -24.90 15.17
N GLU A 219 11.30 -25.11 14.92
CA GLU A 219 10.81 -25.46 13.59
C GLU A 219 10.81 -24.21 12.71
N THR A 220 11.97 -23.85 12.17
CA THR A 220 12.19 -22.60 11.44
C THR A 220 11.22 -22.41 10.27
N GLY A 221 10.83 -23.48 9.57
CA GLY A 221 9.86 -23.40 8.47
C GLY A 221 8.47 -22.92 8.93
N ARG A 222 8.00 -23.41 10.07
CA ARG A 222 6.71 -23.02 10.67
C ARG A 222 6.80 -21.65 11.36
N PHE A 223 7.96 -21.32 11.90
CA PHE A 223 8.20 -19.99 12.47
C PHE A 223 8.19 -18.90 11.39
N LEU A 224 8.89 -19.14 10.28
CA LEU A 224 8.98 -18.21 9.14
C LEU A 224 7.68 -18.11 8.34
N SER A 225 6.77 -19.09 8.45
CA SER A 225 5.45 -19.00 7.81
C SER A 225 4.49 -18.03 8.51
N GLY A 226 4.86 -17.47 9.67
CA GLY A 226 4.02 -16.53 10.40
C GLY A 226 2.90 -17.17 11.22
N ASP A 227 3.03 -18.45 11.60
CA ASP A 227 2.07 -19.11 12.50
C ASP A 227 2.19 -18.50 13.91
N LEU A 228 1.33 -17.52 14.20
CA LEU A 228 1.38 -16.74 15.43
C LEU A 228 1.23 -17.62 16.69
N ASP A 229 0.43 -18.68 16.64
CA ASP A 229 0.24 -19.58 17.78
C ASP A 229 1.52 -20.37 18.07
N TYR A 230 2.16 -20.89 17.01
CA TYR A 230 3.44 -21.58 17.14
C TYR A 230 4.56 -20.65 17.61
N ILE A 231 4.70 -19.47 16.99
CA ILE A 231 5.70 -18.45 17.35
C ILE A 231 5.54 -18.07 18.83
N LYS A 232 4.31 -17.78 19.26
CA LYS A 232 3.98 -17.45 20.66
C LYS A 232 4.37 -18.60 21.59
N SER A 233 4.01 -19.84 21.26
CA SER A 233 4.37 -21.01 22.06
C SER A 233 5.89 -21.20 22.16
N ALA A 234 6.63 -21.09 21.05
CA ALA A 234 8.07 -21.29 21.00
C ALA A 234 8.82 -20.23 21.84
N ILE A 235 8.43 -18.96 21.70
CA ILE A 235 9.01 -17.87 22.50
C ILE A 235 8.69 -18.05 23.99
N PHE A 236 7.47 -18.45 24.34
CA PHE A 236 7.11 -18.68 25.74
C PHE A 236 7.84 -19.87 26.35
N SER A 237 8.01 -20.97 25.60
CA SER A 237 8.83 -22.10 26.06
C SER A 237 10.29 -21.70 26.27
N LEU A 238 10.85 -20.85 25.40
CA LEU A 238 12.19 -20.32 25.56
C LEU A 238 12.30 -19.47 26.85
N ILE A 239 11.34 -18.58 27.11
CA ILE A 239 11.29 -17.75 28.31
C ILE A 239 11.17 -18.60 29.58
N GLU A 240 10.30 -19.61 29.59
CA GLU A 240 10.18 -20.53 30.73
C GLU A 240 11.48 -21.29 31.01
N SER A 241 12.29 -21.57 29.98
CA SER A 241 13.60 -22.20 30.19
C SER A 241 14.57 -21.32 30.99
N VAL A 242 14.41 -19.99 30.93
CA VAL A 242 15.23 -19.00 31.66
C VAL A 242 15.05 -19.13 33.17
N LYS A 243 13.91 -19.68 33.62
CA LYS A 243 13.67 -19.99 35.02
C LYS A 243 14.62 -21.06 35.57
N PHE A 244 15.09 -21.96 34.73
CA PHE A 244 15.94 -23.10 35.14
C PHE A 244 17.40 -22.95 34.72
N GLU A 245 17.70 -22.04 33.79
CA GLU A 245 19.03 -21.84 33.23
C GLU A 245 19.29 -20.35 32.96
N LYS A 246 20.46 -19.83 33.33
CA LYS A 246 20.82 -18.43 33.04
C LYS A 246 21.04 -18.24 31.55
N LYS A 247 20.15 -17.50 30.90
CA LYS A 247 20.21 -17.14 29.48
C LYS A 247 19.91 -15.66 29.31
N HIS A 248 20.89 -14.91 28.80
CA HIS A 248 20.75 -13.48 28.51
C HIS A 248 20.14 -13.28 27.11
N ILE A 249 18.83 -13.47 27.00
CA ILE A 249 18.13 -13.57 25.70
C ILE A 249 17.09 -12.47 25.47
N ILE A 250 16.82 -11.63 26.46
CA ILE A 250 15.70 -10.67 26.41
C ILE A 250 15.76 -9.78 25.17
N ARG A 251 16.92 -9.21 24.84
CA ARG A 251 17.07 -8.33 23.67
C ARG A 251 16.73 -9.04 22.37
N ASP A 252 17.17 -10.29 22.22
CA ASP A 252 16.98 -11.03 20.98
C ASP A 252 15.56 -11.57 20.87
N VAL A 253 14.94 -11.95 22.00
CA VAL A 253 13.50 -12.25 22.07
C VAL A 253 12.65 -11.02 21.72
N LEU A 254 12.95 -9.84 22.27
CA LEU A 254 12.20 -8.61 21.97
C LEU A 254 12.33 -8.18 20.50
N LYS A 255 13.48 -8.42 19.85
CA LYS A 255 13.62 -8.24 18.40
C LYS A 255 12.68 -9.16 17.62
N LEU A 256 12.56 -10.43 18.02
CA LEU A 256 11.63 -11.37 17.39
C LEU A 256 10.18 -10.93 17.60
N VAL A 257 9.82 -10.50 18.80
CA VAL A 257 8.48 -9.98 19.10
C VAL A 257 8.10 -8.83 18.15
N ASN A 258 9.00 -7.87 17.98
CA ASN A 258 8.78 -6.74 17.06
C ASN A 258 8.69 -7.18 15.60
N ALA A 259 9.51 -8.15 15.17
CA ALA A 259 9.51 -8.65 13.81
C ALA A 259 8.24 -9.44 13.43
N TYR A 260 7.63 -10.13 14.40
CA TYR A 260 6.48 -11.02 14.17
C TYR A 260 5.16 -10.51 14.77
N GLY A 261 5.13 -9.29 15.31
CA GLY A 261 3.90 -8.64 15.78
C GLY A 261 3.29 -9.24 17.05
N LEU A 262 4.12 -9.82 17.93
CA LEU A 262 3.65 -10.33 19.22
C LEU A 262 3.49 -9.20 20.26
N ASN A 263 2.74 -9.48 21.33
CA ASN A 263 2.55 -8.54 22.43
C ASN A 263 3.85 -8.37 23.25
N HIS A 264 4.44 -7.19 23.18
CA HIS A 264 5.71 -6.81 23.78
C HIS A 264 5.67 -6.79 25.30
N ALA A 265 4.61 -6.26 25.90
CA ALA A 265 4.40 -6.20 27.33
C ALA A 265 4.19 -7.60 27.90
N GLU A 266 3.38 -8.45 27.24
CA GLU A 266 3.13 -9.83 27.68
C GLU A 266 4.44 -10.61 27.74
N VAL A 267 5.27 -10.52 26.70
CA VAL A 267 6.55 -11.21 26.62
C VAL A 267 7.52 -10.69 27.69
N LEU A 268 7.62 -9.37 27.84
CA LEU A 268 8.49 -8.75 28.85
C LEU A 268 8.04 -9.13 30.27
N LEU A 269 6.74 -9.06 30.58
CA LEU A 269 6.17 -9.46 31.86
C LEU A 269 6.47 -10.93 32.19
N ARG A 270 6.30 -11.84 31.22
CA ARG A 270 6.63 -13.26 31.41
C ARG A 270 8.12 -13.49 31.64
N TYR A 271 8.98 -12.78 30.90
CA TYR A 271 10.43 -12.87 31.10
C TYR A 271 10.83 -12.39 32.49
N LEU A 272 10.37 -11.20 32.89
CA LEU A 272 10.63 -10.64 34.22
C LEU A 272 10.08 -11.57 35.31
N SER A 273 8.89 -12.12 35.14
CA SER A 273 8.32 -13.10 36.07
C SER A 273 9.20 -14.34 36.19
N SER A 274 9.75 -14.84 35.08
CA SER A 274 10.59 -16.04 35.04
C SER A 274 11.92 -15.86 35.76
N ILE A 275 12.59 -14.72 35.56
CA ILE A 275 13.86 -14.43 36.25
C ILE A 275 13.65 -14.13 37.74
N LEU A 276 12.58 -13.43 38.11
CA LEU A 276 12.32 -13.02 39.50
C LEU A 276 11.94 -14.19 40.42
N VAL A 277 11.34 -15.25 39.87
CA VAL A 277 10.96 -16.45 40.63
C VAL A 277 11.98 -17.59 40.51
N SER A 278 13.07 -17.37 39.78
CA SER A 278 14.10 -18.38 39.58
C SER A 278 15.09 -18.40 40.73
N GLU A 279 15.42 -19.60 41.21
CA GLU A 279 16.49 -19.82 42.19
C GLU A 279 17.89 -19.71 41.59
N VAL A 280 18.00 -19.70 40.26
CA VAL A 280 19.28 -19.71 39.54
C VAL A 280 19.84 -18.30 39.41
N TRP A 281 18.98 -17.28 39.36
CA TRP A 281 19.36 -15.88 39.18
C TRP A 281 19.71 -15.21 40.52
N THR A 282 20.79 -14.45 40.55
CA THR A 282 21.14 -13.62 41.71
C THR A 282 20.56 -12.22 41.59
N ASP A 283 20.44 -11.50 42.71
CA ASP A 283 19.95 -10.11 42.71
C ASP A 283 20.73 -9.20 41.75
N ASP A 284 22.03 -9.40 41.61
CA ASP A 284 22.87 -8.59 40.72
C ASP A 284 22.68 -8.95 39.25
N ASP A 285 22.44 -10.23 38.92
CA ASP A 285 22.09 -10.66 37.56
C ASP A 285 20.73 -10.08 37.14
N VAL A 286 19.74 -10.13 38.04
CA VAL A 286 18.39 -9.57 37.79
C VAL A 286 18.46 -8.06 37.59
N LYS A 287 19.25 -7.33 38.39
CA LYS A 287 19.46 -5.89 38.19
C LYS A 287 20.08 -5.59 36.83
N ALA A 288 21.04 -6.40 36.38
CA ALA A 288 21.67 -6.23 35.08
C ALA A 288 20.64 -6.40 33.95
N GLU A 289 19.82 -7.46 33.98
CA GLU A 289 18.74 -7.70 33.01
C GLU A 289 17.72 -6.57 33.00
N ILE A 290 17.24 -6.15 34.18
CA ILE A 290 16.27 -5.03 34.28
C ILE A 290 16.87 -3.74 33.74
N SER A 291 18.19 -3.53 33.88
CA SER A 291 18.86 -2.35 33.34
C SER A 291 18.81 -2.31 31.81
N GLU A 292 18.82 -3.45 31.12
CA GLU A 292 18.72 -3.50 29.66
C GLU A 292 17.35 -3.03 29.15
N VAL A 293 16.28 -3.39 29.86
CA VAL A 293 14.89 -3.08 29.49
C VAL A 293 14.29 -1.91 30.27
N ARG A 294 15.11 -1.18 31.04
CA ARG A 294 14.66 -0.11 31.94
C ARG A 294 13.82 0.95 31.22
N GLY A 295 14.21 1.34 30.00
CA GLY A 295 13.48 2.32 29.20
C GLY A 295 12.05 1.88 28.89
N GLU A 296 11.87 0.60 28.55
CA GLU A 296 10.57 0.01 28.24
C GLU A 296 9.69 -0.11 29.48
N ILE A 297 10.27 -0.55 30.61
CA ILE A 297 9.56 -0.62 31.90
C ILE A 297 9.03 0.76 32.29
N ILE A 298 9.86 1.82 32.16
CA ILE A 298 9.44 3.20 32.45
C ILE A 298 8.32 3.64 31.49
N ARG A 299 8.42 3.28 30.21
CA ARG A 299 7.39 3.58 29.20
C ARG A 299 6.06 2.92 29.59
N PHE A 300 6.06 1.63 29.93
CA PHE A 300 4.86 0.92 30.38
C PHE A 300 4.31 1.50 31.68
N ALA A 301 5.15 1.83 32.66
CA ALA A 301 4.69 2.47 33.90
C ALA A 301 3.97 3.81 33.64
N ARG A 302 4.47 4.62 32.70
CA ARG A 302 3.78 5.86 32.28
C ARG A 302 2.46 5.56 31.59
N LEU A 303 2.44 4.60 30.66
CA LEU A 303 1.24 4.16 29.95
C LEU A 303 0.14 3.72 30.93
N TYR A 304 0.46 2.77 31.81
CA TYR A 304 -0.50 2.23 32.79
C TYR A 304 -0.98 3.28 33.79
N LYS A 305 -0.13 4.26 34.15
CA LYS A 305 -0.55 5.39 34.98
C LYS A 305 -1.60 6.25 34.27
N VAL A 306 -1.45 6.52 32.98
CA VAL A 306 -2.47 7.24 32.20
C VAL A 306 -3.74 6.40 32.11
N PHE A 307 -3.63 5.10 31.81
CA PHE A 307 -4.78 4.20 31.76
C PHE A 307 -5.56 4.15 33.08
N GLU A 308 -4.86 4.07 34.22
CA GLU A 308 -5.48 4.09 35.54
C GLU A 308 -6.25 5.41 35.78
N GLN A 309 -5.60 6.55 35.53
CA GLN A 309 -6.21 7.88 35.70
C GLN A 309 -7.46 8.04 34.83
N GLU A 310 -7.36 7.62 33.57
CA GLU A 310 -8.45 7.73 32.61
C GLU A 310 -9.59 6.76 32.92
N CYS A 311 -9.28 5.51 33.27
CA CYS A 311 -10.28 4.54 33.71
C CYS A 311 -11.05 5.03 34.94
N GLN A 312 -10.36 5.63 35.92
CA GLN A 312 -11.02 6.22 37.09
C GLN A 312 -11.94 7.38 36.68
N ARG A 313 -11.47 8.23 35.76
CA ARG A 313 -12.22 9.40 35.31
C ARG A 313 -13.49 9.06 34.56
N VAL A 314 -13.47 8.02 33.72
CA VAL A 314 -14.66 7.57 32.95
C VAL A 314 -15.49 6.52 33.67
N SER A 315 -15.13 6.12 34.89
CA SER A 315 -15.80 5.06 35.66
C SER A 315 -17.29 5.30 35.94
N PHE A 316 -17.75 6.55 35.85
CA PHE A 316 -19.17 6.90 36.01
C PHE A 316 -20.02 6.52 34.78
N ILE A 317 -19.39 6.24 33.63
CA ILE A 317 -20.07 5.84 32.39
C ILE A 317 -20.47 4.37 32.52
N LYS A 318 -21.78 4.11 32.51
CA LYS A 318 -22.32 2.76 32.60
C LYS A 318 -21.98 1.96 31.35
N ASN A 319 -21.61 0.69 31.54
CA ASN A 319 -21.31 -0.30 30.51
C ASN A 319 -20.08 -0.05 29.63
N LEU A 320 -19.30 1.01 29.91
CA LEU A 320 -18.02 1.22 29.25
C LEU A 320 -17.01 0.15 29.70
N ASP A 321 -16.56 -0.71 28.79
CA ASP A 321 -15.54 -1.70 29.07
C ASP A 321 -14.15 -1.15 28.71
N PHE A 322 -13.38 -0.79 29.73
CA PHE A 322 -12.05 -0.23 29.54
C PHE A 322 -11.07 -1.24 28.90
N LYS A 323 -11.36 -2.55 28.86
CA LYS A 323 -10.57 -3.55 28.10
C LYS A 323 -10.72 -3.39 26.59
N ASN A 324 -11.84 -2.82 26.14
CA ASN A 324 -12.04 -2.45 24.74
C ASN A 324 -11.32 -1.13 24.39
N VAL A 325 -10.84 -0.39 25.40
CA VAL A 325 -10.05 0.84 25.23
C VAL A 325 -8.55 0.56 25.34
N ALA A 326 -8.14 -0.15 26.37
CA ALA A 326 -6.73 -0.38 26.72
C ALA A 326 -6.36 -1.86 26.62
N GLY A 327 -5.31 -2.14 25.84
CA GLY A 327 -4.61 -3.43 25.81
C GLY A 327 -3.34 -3.43 26.66
N LEU A 328 -2.59 -4.54 26.62
CA LEU A 328 -1.35 -4.70 27.40
C LEU A 328 -0.19 -3.81 26.88
N ASP A 329 -0.20 -3.47 25.60
CA ASP A 329 0.87 -2.73 24.92
C ASP A 329 0.54 -1.30 24.54
N GLY A 330 -0.70 -0.87 24.81
CA GLY A 330 -1.23 0.37 24.27
C GLY A 330 -2.73 0.31 24.11
N LEU A 331 -3.27 1.16 23.24
CA LEU A 331 -4.70 1.18 22.96
C LEU A 331 -5.14 -0.04 22.15
N ASN A 332 -6.35 -0.52 22.44
CA ASN A 332 -6.99 -1.59 21.68
C ASN A 332 -7.66 -0.98 20.43
N LEU A 333 -6.85 -0.67 19.40
CA LEU A 333 -7.30 0.06 18.20
C LEU A 333 -8.49 -0.61 17.48
N GLN A 334 -8.67 -1.92 17.60
CA GLN A 334 -9.76 -2.66 16.94
C GLN A 334 -11.14 -2.30 17.53
N SER A 335 -11.22 -2.12 18.85
CA SER A 335 -12.48 -1.85 19.56
C SER A 335 -12.59 -0.43 20.09
N PHE A 336 -11.48 0.31 20.20
CA PHE A 336 -11.41 1.62 20.85
C PHE A 336 -12.43 2.61 20.29
N GLN A 337 -12.49 2.77 18.97
CA GLN A 337 -13.41 3.70 18.34
C GLN A 337 -14.88 3.36 18.64
N ASN A 338 -15.25 2.08 18.50
CA ASN A 338 -16.63 1.62 18.70
C ASN A 338 -17.06 1.73 20.17
N GLU A 339 -16.15 1.40 21.09
CA GLU A 339 -16.38 1.52 22.52
C GLU A 339 -16.61 2.97 22.93
N VAL A 340 -15.77 3.89 22.45
CA VAL A 340 -15.92 5.32 22.73
C VAL A 340 -17.25 5.82 22.17
N PHE A 341 -17.49 5.65 20.86
CA PHE A 341 -18.66 6.22 20.18
C PHE A 341 -20.00 5.67 20.70
N SER A 342 -20.08 4.38 21.06
CA SER A 342 -21.30 3.81 21.63
C SER A 342 -21.72 4.41 22.97
N HIS A 343 -20.79 5.06 23.69
CA HIS A 343 -21.05 5.64 25.00
C HIS A 343 -21.08 7.18 24.99
N VAL A 344 -20.98 7.81 23.82
CA VAL A 344 -21.03 9.27 23.67
C VAL A 344 -22.47 9.77 23.84
N ASN A 345 -22.70 10.60 24.87
CA ASN A 345 -23.95 11.29 25.16
C ASN A 345 -23.66 12.63 25.88
N GLU A 346 -24.70 13.41 26.17
CA GLU A 346 -24.58 14.74 26.80
C GLU A 346 -23.76 14.74 28.10
N PHE A 347 -23.86 13.68 28.91
CA PHE A 347 -23.19 13.58 30.21
C PHE A 347 -21.77 13.01 30.12
N SER A 348 -21.46 12.24 29.08
CA SER A 348 -20.16 11.56 28.91
C SER A 348 -19.23 12.26 27.92
N LEU A 349 -19.75 13.15 27.07
CA LEU A 349 -19.03 13.78 25.95
C LEU A 349 -17.68 14.37 26.36
N GLU A 350 -17.67 15.25 27.36
CA GLU A 350 -16.46 15.93 27.83
C GLU A 350 -15.45 14.98 28.47
N ALA A 351 -15.93 13.97 29.19
CA ALA A 351 -15.06 12.99 29.82
C ALA A 351 -14.39 12.11 28.76
N LEU A 352 -15.14 11.65 27.76
CA LEU A 352 -14.65 10.82 26.66
C LEU A 352 -13.72 11.60 25.72
N ALA A 353 -14.07 12.82 25.33
CA ALA A 353 -13.21 13.65 24.47
C ALA A 353 -11.84 13.88 25.10
N LYS A 354 -11.82 14.29 26.37
CA LYS A 354 -10.57 14.45 27.11
C LYS A 354 -9.85 13.11 27.32
N MET A 355 -10.56 11.98 27.44
CA MET A 355 -9.94 10.67 27.60
C MET A 355 -9.17 10.33 26.33
N VAL A 356 -9.83 10.47 25.17
CA VAL A 356 -9.19 10.30 23.86
C VAL A 356 -7.99 11.23 23.72
N GLN A 357 -8.10 12.50 24.16
CA GLN A 357 -6.97 13.44 24.14
C GLN A 357 -5.78 12.97 24.98
N ALA A 358 -6.03 12.54 26.22
CA ALA A 358 -4.98 12.06 27.13
C ALA A 358 -4.32 10.79 26.60
N LEU A 359 -5.10 9.85 26.08
CA LEU A 359 -4.60 8.60 25.51
C LEU A 359 -3.82 8.83 24.21
N ALA A 360 -4.27 9.74 23.33
CA ALA A 360 -3.55 10.12 22.12
C ALA A 360 -2.22 10.81 22.43
N SER A 361 -2.14 11.58 23.52
CA SER A 361 -0.90 12.28 23.92
C SER A 361 0.26 11.34 24.25
N ILE A 362 -0.02 10.05 24.52
CA ILE A 362 0.99 9.02 24.75
C ILE A 362 1.80 8.74 23.47
N TYR A 363 1.22 8.99 22.30
CA TYR A 363 1.78 8.68 20.98
C TYR A 363 2.34 9.93 20.25
N ALA A 364 2.84 10.91 21.00
CA ALA A 364 3.20 12.27 20.54
C ALA A 364 4.00 12.37 19.22
N ASP A 365 4.80 11.36 18.85
CA ASP A 365 5.67 11.39 17.67
C ASP A 365 5.06 10.73 16.42
N SER A 366 4.05 9.87 16.57
CA SER A 366 3.36 9.21 15.46
C SER A 366 2.02 8.61 15.91
N LEU A 367 0.90 9.19 15.47
CA LEU A 367 -0.42 8.61 15.73
C LEU A 367 -0.54 7.26 15.00
N PRO A 368 -0.94 6.19 15.69
CA PRO A 368 -1.29 4.93 15.04
C PRO A 368 -2.41 5.13 14.01
N GLU A 369 -2.31 4.44 12.88
CA GLU A 369 -3.36 4.45 11.87
C GLU A 369 -4.66 3.90 12.47
N GLY A 370 -5.77 4.64 12.28
CA GLY A 370 -7.08 4.31 12.86
C GLY A 370 -7.32 4.83 14.29
N LEU A 371 -6.38 5.57 14.89
CA LEU A 371 -6.63 6.22 16.17
C LEU A 371 -7.49 7.49 16.00
N ILE A 372 -8.65 7.51 16.66
CA ILE A 372 -9.51 8.71 16.71
C ILE A 372 -8.87 9.83 17.56
N VAL A 373 -9.09 11.08 17.15
CA VAL A 373 -8.74 12.26 17.94
C VAL A 373 -9.93 12.73 18.78
N TRP A 374 -9.68 13.57 19.79
CA TRP A 374 -10.74 14.08 20.66
C TRP A 374 -11.82 14.87 19.89
N GLN A 375 -11.44 15.52 18.78
CA GLN A 375 -12.37 16.21 17.87
C GLN A 375 -13.37 15.24 17.22
N ASP A 376 -12.96 13.99 16.96
CA ASP A 376 -13.85 12.98 16.39
C ASP A 376 -14.99 12.61 17.34
N VAL A 377 -14.76 12.70 18.65
CA VAL A 377 -15.81 12.48 19.67
C VAL A 377 -16.88 13.56 19.58
N TYR A 378 -16.46 14.83 19.46
CA TYR A 378 -17.37 15.96 19.26
C TYR A 378 -18.12 15.86 17.93
N LYS A 379 -17.41 15.54 16.85
CA LYS A 379 -17.99 15.29 15.52
C LYS A 379 -19.04 14.17 15.57
N HIS A 380 -18.72 13.03 16.18
CA HIS A 380 -19.65 11.91 16.31
C HIS A 380 -20.92 12.29 17.07
N TYR A 381 -20.78 12.99 18.20
CA TYR A 381 -21.92 13.47 18.99
C TYR A 381 -22.84 14.41 18.19
N THR A 382 -22.27 15.43 17.55
CA THR A 382 -23.05 16.40 16.76
C THR A 382 -23.77 15.73 15.59
N LEU A 383 -23.10 14.81 14.88
CA LEU A 383 -23.72 14.07 13.79
C LEU A 383 -24.81 13.10 14.26
N SER A 384 -24.66 12.51 15.46
CA SER A 384 -25.67 11.64 16.06
C SER A 384 -26.96 12.42 16.41
N LEU A 385 -26.81 13.62 16.99
CA LEU A 385 -27.94 14.52 17.26
C LEU A 385 -28.64 14.95 15.98
N LEU A 386 -27.89 15.35 14.95
CA LEU A 386 -28.43 15.69 13.63
C LEU A 386 -29.17 14.51 12.99
N THR A 387 -28.61 13.30 13.05
CA THR A 387 -29.25 12.09 12.50
C THR A 387 -30.55 11.76 13.24
N THR A 388 -30.58 12.00 14.56
CA THR A 388 -31.80 11.86 15.37
C THR A 388 -32.87 12.86 14.91
N LEU A 389 -32.50 14.12 14.69
CA LEU A 389 -33.42 15.14 14.15
C LEU A 389 -33.92 14.78 12.74
N GLU A 390 -33.04 14.35 11.83
CA GLU A 390 -33.39 13.92 10.47
C GLU A 390 -34.39 12.74 10.46
N SER A 391 -34.18 11.76 11.35
CA SER A 391 -35.10 10.62 11.48
C SER A 391 -36.46 11.06 12.04
N ARG A 392 -36.47 11.99 13.00
CA ARG A 392 -37.70 12.56 13.57
C ARG A 392 -38.52 13.32 12.52
N VAL A 393 -37.88 14.15 11.68
CA VAL A 393 -38.55 14.85 10.57
C VAL A 393 -39.25 13.86 9.64
N ARG A 394 -38.56 12.76 9.30
CA ARG A 394 -39.10 11.72 8.42
C ARG A 394 -40.34 11.03 9.00
N THR A 395 -40.47 10.93 10.32
CA THR A 395 -41.56 10.21 10.97
C THR A 395 -42.71 11.12 11.44
N GLU A 396 -42.46 12.39 11.73
CA GLU A 396 -43.42 13.29 12.39
C GLU A 396 -44.01 14.38 11.48
N CYS A 397 -43.33 14.74 10.38
CA CYS A 397 -43.78 15.82 9.49
C CYS A 397 -44.78 15.39 8.40
N ASP A 398 -45.23 14.13 8.36
CA ASP A 398 -46.17 13.62 7.34
C ASP A 398 -47.50 14.39 7.24
N ASP A 399 -47.93 15.04 8.32
CA ASP A 399 -49.08 15.93 8.34
C ASP A 399 -48.60 17.37 8.11
N GLN A 400 -49.12 18.08 7.09
CA GLN A 400 -48.82 19.49 6.74
C GLN A 400 -49.19 20.49 7.85
N ASN A 401 -48.52 20.40 8.99
CA ASN A 401 -48.78 21.20 10.17
C ASN A 401 -47.62 22.16 10.41
N ALA A 402 -47.88 23.44 10.16
CA ALA A 402 -46.91 24.51 10.37
C ALA A 402 -46.42 24.61 11.82
N GLU A 403 -47.27 24.30 12.81
CA GLU A 403 -46.87 24.32 14.24
C GLU A 403 -45.83 23.24 14.55
N ARG A 404 -45.99 22.03 13.99
CA ARG A 404 -45.00 20.95 14.14
C ARG A 404 -43.67 21.31 13.46
N PHE A 405 -43.74 21.98 12.31
CA PHE A 405 -42.54 22.47 11.64
C PHE A 405 -41.83 23.54 12.47
N GLN A 406 -42.56 24.48 13.08
CA GLN A 406 -41.99 25.47 13.99
C GLN A 406 -41.36 24.83 15.23
N GLU A 407 -41.99 23.80 15.81
CA GLU A 407 -41.38 23.02 16.89
C GLU A 407 -40.07 22.37 16.44
N PHE A 408 -40.07 21.73 15.26
CA PHE A 408 -38.88 21.14 14.67
C PHE A 408 -37.76 22.19 14.49
N MET A 409 -38.08 23.36 13.91
CA MET A 409 -37.10 24.44 13.74
C MET A 409 -36.53 24.94 15.07
N SER A 410 -37.37 25.06 16.10
CA SER A 410 -36.90 25.41 17.45
C SER A 410 -35.92 24.36 17.99
N GLN A 411 -36.14 23.08 17.74
CA GLN A 411 -35.22 22.01 18.17
C GLN A 411 -33.94 21.96 17.34
N LEU A 412 -34.03 22.23 16.03
CA LEU A 412 -32.88 22.33 15.14
C LEU A 412 -31.94 23.45 15.59
N GLU A 413 -32.50 24.64 15.85
CA GLU A 413 -31.72 25.78 16.33
C GLU A 413 -31.13 25.53 17.72
N LYS A 414 -31.89 24.98 18.67
CA LYS A 414 -31.37 24.62 20.00
C LYS A 414 -30.22 23.61 19.92
N THR A 415 -30.34 22.62 19.04
CA THR A 415 -29.32 21.60 18.84
C THR A 415 -28.06 22.20 18.24
N TYR A 416 -28.22 23.11 17.27
CA TYR A 416 -27.10 23.88 16.71
C TYR A 416 -26.42 24.73 17.79
N ASP A 417 -27.18 25.53 18.54
CA ASP A 417 -26.65 26.42 19.57
C ASP A 417 -25.90 25.64 20.67
N PHE A 418 -26.41 24.47 21.05
CA PHE A 418 -25.72 23.56 21.96
C PHE A 418 -24.41 23.03 21.38
N CYS A 419 -24.43 22.59 20.11
CA CYS A 419 -23.26 22.01 19.45
C CYS A 419 -22.25 23.07 18.95
N ARG A 420 -22.63 24.34 18.88
CA ARG A 420 -21.87 25.42 18.25
C ARG A 420 -20.43 25.49 18.76
N THR A 421 -20.25 25.40 20.07
CA THR A 421 -18.91 25.43 20.69
C THR A 421 -18.07 24.24 20.23
N TYR A 422 -18.67 23.05 20.12
CA TYR A 422 -17.98 21.84 19.67
C TYR A 422 -17.63 21.89 18.18
N ILE A 423 -18.55 22.37 17.35
CA ILE A 423 -18.33 22.55 15.90
C ILE A 423 -17.14 23.49 15.65
N ARG A 424 -17.01 24.57 16.44
CA ARG A 424 -15.88 25.52 16.37
C ARG A 424 -14.53 24.93 16.80
N LEU A 425 -14.53 23.82 17.53
CA LEU A 425 -13.30 23.13 17.95
C LEU A 425 -12.80 22.12 16.91
N LEU A 426 -13.56 21.83 15.85
CA LEU A 426 -13.19 20.88 14.79
C LEU A 426 -12.25 21.52 13.77
N SER A 427 -11.74 20.71 12.83
CA SER A 427 -11.07 21.23 11.64
C SER A 427 -12.07 22.08 10.82
N PRO A 428 -11.68 23.19 10.19
CA PRO A 428 -12.61 24.02 9.45
C PRO A 428 -13.37 23.29 8.34
N SER A 429 -12.73 22.33 7.66
CA SER A 429 -13.41 21.44 6.71
C SER A 429 -14.53 20.64 7.38
N ASP A 430 -14.26 19.99 8.52
CA ASP A 430 -15.27 19.22 9.25
C ASP A 430 -16.39 20.12 9.79
N SER A 431 -16.04 21.30 10.30
CA SER A 431 -17.02 22.29 10.77
C SER A 431 -17.98 22.69 9.65
N LEU A 432 -17.44 23.03 8.47
CA LEU A 432 -18.24 23.43 7.32
C LEU A 432 -19.11 22.27 6.80
N ASP A 433 -18.60 21.04 6.77
CA ASP A 433 -19.38 19.87 6.35
C ASP A 433 -20.56 19.59 7.29
N ILE A 434 -20.35 19.72 8.62
CA ILE A 434 -21.44 19.62 9.59
C ILE A 434 -22.45 20.76 9.41
N MET A 435 -21.98 22.00 9.24
CA MET A 435 -22.86 23.15 9.04
C MET A 435 -23.70 23.01 7.77
N LYS A 436 -23.12 22.54 6.66
CA LYS A 436 -23.86 22.20 5.42
C LYS A 436 -24.95 21.17 5.67
N ARG A 437 -24.72 20.20 6.56
CA ARG A 437 -25.76 19.23 6.93
C ARG A 437 -26.96 19.88 7.61
N TYR A 438 -26.79 20.96 8.38
CA TYR A 438 -27.92 21.72 8.93
C TYR A 438 -28.80 22.38 7.84
N PHE A 439 -28.24 22.75 6.69
CA PHE A 439 -29.03 23.22 5.54
C PHE A 439 -29.82 22.08 4.88
N THR A 440 -29.32 20.84 4.94
CA THR A 440 -29.94 19.70 4.26
C THR A 440 -30.88 18.88 5.13
N VAL A 441 -30.95 19.12 6.44
CA VAL A 441 -31.88 18.40 7.35
C VAL A 441 -33.35 18.56 6.93
N ILE A 442 -33.69 19.61 6.19
CA ILE A 442 -35.05 19.85 5.66
C ILE A 442 -35.38 19.01 4.41
N ILE A 443 -34.41 18.35 3.78
CA ILE A 443 -34.58 17.54 2.54
C ILE A 443 -35.65 16.45 2.65
N PRO A 444 -35.84 15.74 3.78
CA PRO A 444 -36.94 14.77 3.91
C PRO A 444 -38.34 15.38 3.66
N LEU A 445 -38.46 16.71 3.62
CA LEU A 445 -39.68 17.43 3.22
C LEU A 445 -39.90 17.49 1.70
N HIS A 446 -39.09 16.80 0.88
CA HIS A 446 -39.27 16.72 -0.58
C HIS A 446 -40.65 16.25 -1.02
N SER A 447 -41.29 15.41 -0.21
CA SER A 447 -42.66 14.94 -0.41
C SER A 447 -43.71 16.07 -0.41
N PHE A 448 -43.38 17.26 0.11
CA PHE A 448 -44.28 18.41 0.20
C PHE A 448 -44.21 19.38 -0.99
N ARG A 449 -43.34 19.14 -1.98
CA ARG A 449 -43.09 20.09 -3.09
C ARG A 449 -44.35 20.46 -3.88
N GLU A 450 -45.39 19.64 -3.84
CA GLU A 450 -46.66 19.87 -4.55
C GLU A 450 -47.80 20.38 -3.64
N ILE A 451 -47.58 20.55 -2.33
CA ILE A 451 -48.68 20.69 -1.36
C ILE A 451 -48.39 21.64 -0.18
N ILE A 452 -47.51 22.63 -0.32
CA ILE A 452 -47.38 23.69 0.70
C ILE A 452 -48.34 24.83 0.35
N PRO A 453 -49.31 25.16 1.22
CA PRO A 453 -50.29 26.20 0.94
C PRO A 453 -49.67 27.60 1.02
N ASP A 454 -50.07 28.47 0.09
CA ASP A 454 -49.75 29.90 0.11
C ASP A 454 -50.57 30.63 1.19
N ASN A 455 -50.12 30.54 2.43
CA ASN A 455 -50.69 31.27 3.56
C ASN A 455 -49.61 31.91 4.43
N SER A 456 -50.01 32.86 5.27
CA SER A 456 -49.11 33.61 6.14
C SER A 456 -48.36 32.71 7.14
N THR A 457 -48.96 31.62 7.59
CA THR A 457 -48.32 30.71 8.56
C THR A 457 -47.10 30.00 7.94
N TRP A 458 -47.20 29.53 6.69
CA TRP A 458 -46.07 28.95 5.98
C TRP A 458 -45.05 29.98 5.51
N GLN A 459 -45.48 31.24 5.31
CA GLN A 459 -44.59 32.39 5.11
C GLN A 459 -43.75 32.65 6.37
N ASP A 460 -44.35 32.67 7.56
CA ASP A 460 -43.62 32.83 8.82
C ASP A 460 -42.61 31.68 9.03
N CYS A 461 -43.01 30.44 8.71
CA CYS A 461 -42.12 29.28 8.83
C CYS A 461 -40.89 29.37 7.92
N ILE A 462 -41.03 29.81 6.66
CA ILE A 462 -39.90 29.96 5.76
C ILE A 462 -39.00 31.12 6.18
N ILE A 463 -39.57 32.21 6.70
CA ILE A 463 -38.80 33.33 7.25
C ILE A 463 -37.94 32.88 8.44
N VAL A 464 -38.50 32.08 9.35
CA VAL A 464 -37.72 31.50 10.48
C VAL A 464 -36.57 30.64 9.98
N LEU A 465 -36.80 29.80 8.97
CA LEU A 465 -35.77 28.97 8.36
C LEU A 465 -34.68 29.80 7.67
N LEU A 466 -35.06 30.81 6.89
CA LEU A 466 -34.11 31.70 6.21
C LEU A 466 -33.25 32.49 7.22
N ASN A 467 -33.84 32.95 8.33
CA ASN A 467 -33.08 33.59 9.40
C ASN A 467 -32.05 32.63 10.03
N PHE A 468 -32.44 31.38 10.29
CA PHE A 468 -31.52 30.36 10.78
C PHE A 468 -30.38 30.11 9.77
N TRP A 469 -30.69 29.99 8.48
CA TRP A 469 -29.69 29.83 7.43
C TRP A 469 -28.74 31.03 7.29
N LEU A 470 -29.26 32.25 7.48
CA LEU A 470 -28.43 33.47 7.54
C LEU A 470 -27.45 33.41 8.70
N LYS A 471 -27.92 33.07 9.92
CA LYS A 471 -27.08 32.89 11.11
C LYS A 471 -25.99 31.84 10.87
N LEU A 472 -26.33 30.68 10.29
CA LEU A 472 -25.34 29.66 9.93
C LEU A 472 -24.29 30.19 8.96
N THR A 473 -24.72 30.92 7.94
CA THR A 473 -23.84 31.43 6.89
C THR A 473 -22.86 32.48 7.43
N GLU A 474 -23.31 33.35 8.33
CA GLU A 474 -22.44 34.31 9.02
C GLU A 474 -21.37 33.59 9.86
N GLU A 475 -21.73 32.51 10.56
CA GLU A 475 -20.75 31.72 11.33
C GLU A 475 -19.80 30.92 10.43
N MET A 476 -20.26 30.44 9.28
CA MET A 476 -19.39 29.80 8.28
C MET A 476 -18.35 30.78 7.73
N GLN A 477 -18.71 32.07 7.54
CA GLN A 477 -17.76 33.12 7.15
C GLN A 477 -16.70 33.35 8.22
N GLU A 478 -17.09 33.41 9.50
CA GLU A 478 -16.13 33.55 10.61
C GLU A 478 -15.11 32.41 10.63
N ILE A 479 -15.55 31.16 10.41
CA ILE A 479 -14.66 29.99 10.37
C ILE A 479 -13.73 30.04 9.16
N ALA A 480 -14.26 30.42 7.99
CA ALA A 480 -13.49 30.54 6.75
C ALA A 480 -12.39 31.62 6.83
N LEU A 481 -12.67 32.76 7.48
CA LEU A 481 -11.73 33.88 7.63
C LEU A 481 -10.56 33.57 8.58
N ASN A 482 -10.75 32.67 9.54
CA ASN A 482 -9.71 32.29 10.49
C ASN A 482 -8.66 31.33 9.89
N GLU A 483 -8.92 30.76 8.71
CA GLU A 483 -8.05 29.80 8.03
C GLU A 483 -7.10 30.50 7.03
N SER A 484 -6.05 31.16 7.55
CA SER A 484 -5.09 31.93 6.74
C SER A 484 -4.01 31.11 6.02
N SER A 485 -4.15 29.77 5.87
CA SER A 485 -3.10 28.94 5.26
C SER A 485 -3.60 27.80 4.34
N VAL A 486 -3.33 27.99 3.04
CA VAL A 486 -2.92 26.98 2.04
C VAL A 486 -3.96 25.92 1.59
N GLY A 487 -5.23 26.03 1.96
CA GLY A 487 -6.31 25.25 1.35
C GLY A 487 -7.35 26.15 0.69
N THR A 488 -7.61 26.00 -0.61
CA THR A 488 -8.77 26.64 -1.24
C THR A 488 -10.03 26.03 -0.62
N LEU A 489 -10.68 26.72 0.32
CA LEU A 489 -12.00 26.34 0.80
C LEU A 489 -12.92 26.19 -0.42
N ARG A 490 -13.54 25.01 -0.55
CA ARG A 490 -14.33 24.64 -1.74
C ARG A 490 -15.67 25.39 -1.83
N PHE A 491 -16.10 26.04 -0.76
CA PHE A 491 -17.39 26.72 -0.63
C PHE A 491 -17.19 28.10 -0.01
N ASP A 492 -17.66 29.15 -0.69
CA ASP A 492 -17.62 30.52 -0.18
C ASP A 492 -19.00 30.92 0.39
N PRO A 493 -19.12 31.11 1.72
CA PRO A 493 -20.37 31.47 2.37
C PRO A 493 -20.79 32.94 2.14
N GLU A 494 -19.95 33.82 1.61
CA GLU A 494 -20.30 35.25 1.37
C GLU A 494 -21.45 35.40 0.36
N PHE A 495 -21.44 34.60 -0.71
CA PHE A 495 -22.50 34.64 -1.71
C PHE A 495 -23.84 34.19 -1.15
N LEU A 496 -23.86 33.09 -0.38
CA LEU A 496 -25.08 32.54 0.14
C LEU A 496 -25.77 33.54 1.07
N SER A 497 -25.01 34.26 1.90
CA SER A 497 -25.55 35.28 2.81
C SER A 497 -26.32 36.35 2.04
N SER A 498 -25.78 36.83 0.94
CA SER A 498 -26.37 37.91 0.16
C SER A 498 -27.56 37.45 -0.67
N CYS A 499 -27.52 36.24 -1.22
CA CYS A 499 -28.70 35.62 -1.82
C CYS A 499 -29.83 35.46 -0.82
N LEU A 500 -29.54 34.92 0.37
CA LEU A 500 -30.54 34.72 1.40
C LEU A 500 -31.14 36.04 1.89
N LYS A 501 -30.34 37.12 2.01
CA LYS A 501 -30.83 38.47 2.35
C LYS A 501 -31.80 39.02 1.30
N ALA A 502 -31.41 39.00 0.02
CA ALA A 502 -32.27 39.46 -1.07
C ALA A 502 -33.53 38.59 -1.18
N PHE A 503 -33.38 37.28 -1.07
CA PHE A 503 -34.50 36.33 -1.14
C PHE A 503 -35.48 36.49 0.01
N MET A 504 -35.00 36.62 1.25
CA MET A 504 -35.84 36.85 2.43
C MET A 504 -36.62 38.16 2.31
N ARG A 505 -35.99 39.24 1.81
CA ARG A 505 -36.69 40.50 1.52
C ARG A 505 -37.86 40.28 0.57
N MET A 506 -37.65 39.58 -0.54
CA MET A 506 -38.73 39.34 -1.52
C MET A 506 -39.85 38.45 -0.98
N VAL A 507 -39.55 37.50 -0.08
CA VAL A 507 -40.58 36.69 0.59
C VAL A 507 -41.39 37.54 1.57
N MET A 508 -40.76 38.51 2.26
CA MET A 508 -41.45 39.44 3.16
C MET A 508 -42.29 40.49 2.40
N GLU A 509 -41.86 40.89 1.21
CA GLU A 509 -42.53 41.88 0.35
C GLU A 509 -43.60 41.25 -0.56
N ASP A 510 -43.96 39.98 -0.34
CA ASP A 510 -44.92 39.19 -1.14
C ASP A 510 -44.56 39.09 -2.64
N SER A 511 -43.30 39.38 -3.00
CA SER A 511 -42.79 39.29 -4.38
C SER A 511 -42.51 37.84 -4.80
N VAL A 512 -42.33 36.94 -3.83
CA VAL A 512 -42.21 35.49 -3.99
C VAL A 512 -43.23 34.83 -3.08
N SER A 513 -44.12 33.99 -3.63
CA SER A 513 -45.12 33.27 -2.83
C SER A 513 -44.47 32.22 -1.91
N PRO A 514 -45.10 31.87 -0.78
CA PRO A 514 -44.58 30.84 0.13
C PRO A 514 -44.26 29.50 -0.57
N SER A 515 -45.14 29.02 -1.44
CA SER A 515 -44.92 27.78 -2.22
C SER A 515 -43.66 27.84 -3.09
N HIS A 516 -43.45 28.96 -3.79
CA HIS A 516 -42.24 29.19 -4.60
C HIS A 516 -41.00 29.31 -3.70
N ALA A 517 -41.14 29.95 -2.52
CA ALA A 517 -40.06 30.11 -1.56
C ALA A 517 -39.57 28.77 -1.01
N TRP A 518 -40.51 27.93 -0.57
CA TRP A 518 -40.24 26.58 -0.10
C TRP A 518 -39.63 25.69 -1.19
N GLY A 519 -40.19 25.71 -2.40
CA GLY A 519 -39.64 24.97 -3.53
C GLY A 519 -38.19 25.33 -3.81
N THR A 520 -37.85 26.63 -3.69
CA THR A 520 -36.50 27.15 -3.93
C THR A 520 -35.52 26.62 -2.89
N VAL A 521 -35.86 26.80 -1.61
CA VAL A 521 -35.02 26.39 -0.47
C VAL A 521 -34.79 24.89 -0.48
N ILE A 522 -35.84 24.10 -0.71
CA ILE A 522 -35.78 22.66 -0.82
C ILE A 522 -34.92 22.23 -2.03
N GLY A 523 -35.15 22.82 -3.22
CA GLY A 523 -34.40 22.49 -4.43
C GLY A 523 -32.93 22.90 -4.37
N TYR A 524 -32.62 23.99 -3.68
CA TYR A 524 -31.25 24.41 -3.40
C TYR A 524 -30.56 23.44 -2.45
N ALA A 525 -31.19 23.09 -1.32
CA ALA A 525 -30.65 22.13 -0.36
C ALA A 525 -30.33 20.76 -1.00
N SER A 526 -31.16 20.26 -1.93
CA SER A 526 -30.90 19.00 -2.65
C SER A 526 -29.63 19.01 -3.50
N SER A 527 -29.17 20.19 -3.90
CA SER A 527 -28.01 20.35 -4.78
C SER A 527 -26.69 20.22 -4.02
N GLY A 528 -26.74 20.14 -2.68
CA GLY A 528 -25.64 19.64 -1.84
C GLY A 528 -24.57 20.66 -1.44
N LEU A 529 -24.69 21.95 -1.78
CA LEU A 529 -23.77 23.03 -1.34
C LEU A 529 -22.29 22.67 -1.61
N THR A 530 -21.96 22.35 -2.88
CA THR A 530 -20.74 21.63 -3.27
C THR A 530 -19.70 22.45 -4.03
N GLY A 531 -20.00 23.70 -4.38
CA GLY A 531 -19.16 24.51 -5.28
C GLY A 531 -18.82 25.92 -4.81
N ASP A 532 -18.01 26.60 -5.62
CA ASP A 532 -17.66 28.02 -5.48
C ASP A 532 -18.77 28.93 -6.06
N PHE A 533 -18.56 30.25 -6.04
CA PHE A 533 -19.48 31.24 -6.60
C PHE A 533 -20.04 30.89 -7.99
N SER A 534 -19.19 30.39 -8.89
CA SER A 534 -19.55 30.11 -10.28
C SER A 534 -20.53 28.93 -10.41
N VAL A 535 -20.59 28.09 -9.37
CA VAL A 535 -21.45 26.90 -9.30
C VAL A 535 -22.69 27.17 -8.45
N GLU A 536 -22.56 27.84 -7.30
CA GLU A 536 -23.67 28.04 -6.36
C GLU A 536 -24.66 29.12 -6.83
N ILE A 537 -24.20 30.20 -7.51
CA ILE A 537 -25.11 31.22 -8.10
C ILE A 537 -26.09 30.58 -9.09
N PRO A 538 -25.63 29.84 -10.12
CA PRO A 538 -26.53 29.13 -11.02
C PRO A 538 -27.46 28.16 -10.32
N ILE A 539 -26.99 27.42 -9.31
CA ILE A 539 -27.78 26.42 -8.62
C ILE A 539 -28.95 27.07 -7.86
N PHE A 540 -28.69 28.16 -7.13
CA PHE A 540 -29.74 28.90 -6.41
C PHE A 540 -30.78 29.50 -7.37
N CYS A 541 -30.33 30.19 -8.43
CA CYS A 541 -31.21 30.74 -9.45
C CYS A 541 -32.02 29.65 -10.18
N ARG A 542 -31.41 28.48 -10.42
CA ARG A 542 -32.09 27.32 -11.01
C ARG A 542 -33.17 26.76 -10.08
N ALA A 543 -32.90 26.70 -8.78
CA ALA A 543 -33.89 26.28 -7.79
C ALA A 543 -35.08 27.25 -7.74
N MET A 544 -34.83 28.56 -7.83
CA MET A 544 -35.88 29.59 -7.94
C MET A 544 -36.74 29.38 -9.20
N LEU A 545 -36.09 29.19 -10.35
CA LEU A 545 -36.79 28.97 -11.62
C LEU A 545 -37.67 27.72 -11.58
N TYR A 546 -37.14 26.60 -11.07
CA TYR A 546 -37.89 25.34 -10.92
C TYR A 546 -39.04 25.41 -9.92
N SER A 547 -39.08 26.45 -9.12
CA SER A 547 -40.10 26.65 -8.09
C SER A 547 -41.15 27.67 -8.51
N GLY A 548 -41.06 28.23 -9.72
CA GLY A 548 -42.06 29.16 -10.25
C GLY A 548 -41.76 30.64 -9.97
N CYS A 549 -40.58 30.97 -9.45
CA CYS A 549 -40.19 32.37 -9.23
C CYS A 549 -40.13 33.14 -10.56
N GLY A 550 -40.66 34.37 -10.56
CA GLY A 550 -40.65 35.24 -11.73
C GLY A 550 -39.24 35.76 -12.07
N PHE A 551 -39.09 36.23 -13.33
CA PHE A 551 -37.81 36.74 -13.82
C PHE A 551 -37.23 37.87 -12.97
N GLY A 552 -38.08 38.80 -12.52
CA GLY A 552 -37.68 39.94 -11.68
C GLY A 552 -36.99 39.49 -10.39
N ALA A 553 -37.61 38.56 -9.66
CA ALA A 553 -37.07 38.04 -8.41
C ALA A 553 -35.72 37.32 -8.59
N ILE A 554 -35.60 36.52 -9.66
CA ILE A 554 -34.34 35.82 -9.99
C ILE A 554 -33.24 36.80 -10.40
N SER A 555 -33.59 37.82 -11.18
CA SER A 555 -32.65 38.86 -11.61
C SER A 555 -32.10 39.65 -10.41
N GLU A 556 -32.94 39.95 -9.43
CA GLU A 556 -32.55 40.70 -8.24
C GLU A 556 -31.53 39.93 -7.39
N VAL A 557 -31.81 38.64 -7.11
CA VAL A 557 -30.88 37.76 -6.38
C VAL A 557 -29.56 37.59 -7.12
N PHE A 558 -29.62 37.41 -8.44
CA PHE A 558 -28.44 37.26 -9.27
C PHE A 558 -27.55 38.51 -9.26
N LEU A 559 -28.14 39.70 -9.37
CA LEU A 559 -27.39 40.95 -9.36
C LEU A 559 -26.77 41.24 -7.99
N GLU A 560 -27.49 40.99 -6.90
CA GLU A 560 -26.98 41.13 -5.54
C GLU A 560 -25.78 40.22 -5.31
N ALA A 561 -25.89 38.95 -5.71
CA ALA A 561 -24.82 37.96 -5.65
C ALA A 561 -23.58 38.33 -6.46
N MET A 562 -23.78 38.81 -7.69
CA MET A 562 -22.70 39.19 -8.59
C MET A 562 -21.94 40.43 -8.10
N SER A 563 -22.59 41.33 -7.38
CA SER A 563 -21.95 42.53 -6.81
C SER A 563 -20.76 42.18 -5.90
N ILE A 564 -20.82 41.03 -5.22
CA ILE A 564 -19.81 40.55 -4.26
C ILE A 564 -18.67 39.80 -4.97
N CYS A 565 -19.00 39.05 -6.02
CA CYS A 565 -18.00 38.37 -6.85
C CYS A 565 -16.99 39.34 -7.49
N VAL A 566 -17.45 40.55 -7.84
CA VAL A 566 -16.62 41.61 -8.44
C VAL A 566 -15.63 42.21 -7.43
N THR A 567 -15.93 42.14 -6.13
CA THR A 567 -15.09 42.68 -5.05
C THR A 567 -14.12 41.68 -4.42
N SER A 568 -14.25 40.37 -4.67
CA SER A 568 -13.38 39.35 -4.08
C SER A 568 -12.06 39.16 -4.84
N PRO A 569 -10.89 39.15 -4.17
CA PRO A 569 -9.57 39.05 -4.80
C PRO A 569 -9.26 37.66 -5.41
N ALA A 570 -10.07 36.64 -5.13
CA ALA A 570 -9.86 35.26 -5.61
C ALA A 570 -10.34 34.99 -7.06
N SER A 571 -11.03 35.95 -7.70
CA SER A 571 -11.79 35.71 -8.94
C SER A 571 -11.03 35.94 -10.25
N THR A 572 -9.71 36.16 -10.22
CA THR A 572 -8.96 36.63 -11.41
C THR A 572 -8.67 35.57 -12.49
N ALA A 573 -9.10 34.31 -12.33
CA ALA A 573 -8.82 33.29 -13.34
C ALA A 573 -9.94 32.24 -13.46
N LYS A 574 -11.06 32.60 -14.14
CA LYS A 574 -11.98 31.70 -14.91
C LYS A 574 -13.40 32.26 -15.15
N ASN A 575 -13.66 33.55 -15.00
CA ASN A 575 -14.97 34.12 -15.35
C ASN A 575 -15.15 34.27 -16.87
N GLU A 576 -15.30 33.16 -17.59
CA GLU A 576 -16.07 33.15 -18.84
C GLU A 576 -17.54 33.43 -18.48
N SER A 577 -17.87 34.73 -18.41
CA SER A 577 -19.21 35.30 -18.56
C SER A 577 -20.39 34.51 -17.97
N LEU A 578 -20.63 34.64 -16.65
CA LEU A 578 -21.98 34.49 -16.10
C LEU A 578 -22.80 35.73 -16.51
N ASP A 579 -23.39 35.68 -17.70
CA ASP A 579 -24.39 36.66 -18.14
C ASP A 579 -25.79 36.14 -17.82
N LEU A 580 -26.64 36.96 -17.20
CA LEU A 580 -27.97 36.56 -16.73
C LEU A 580 -28.85 35.97 -17.85
N PRO A 581 -28.91 36.55 -19.07
CA PRO A 581 -29.56 35.94 -20.23
C PRO A 581 -28.98 34.58 -20.61
N GLN A 582 -27.66 34.41 -20.59
CA GLN A 582 -27.02 33.13 -20.92
C GLN A 582 -27.33 32.06 -19.85
N LEU A 583 -27.35 32.44 -18.58
CA LEU A 583 -27.79 31.58 -17.48
C LEU A 583 -29.24 31.13 -17.70
N TYR A 584 -30.14 32.04 -18.07
CA TYR A 584 -31.52 31.72 -18.41
C TYR A 584 -31.66 30.80 -19.62
N VAL A 585 -30.93 31.06 -20.71
CA VAL A 585 -30.94 30.22 -21.90
C VAL A 585 -30.45 28.81 -21.56
N ASN A 586 -29.33 28.69 -20.82
CA ASN A 586 -28.79 27.41 -20.39
C ASN A 586 -29.76 26.64 -19.48
N MET A 587 -30.41 27.33 -18.53
CA MET A 587 -31.40 26.73 -17.63
C MET A 587 -32.65 26.29 -18.39
N LEU A 588 -33.23 27.15 -19.23
CA LEU A 588 -34.43 26.84 -20.02
C LEU A 588 -34.17 25.74 -21.05
N GLU A 589 -33.00 25.70 -21.68
CA GLU A 589 -32.63 24.64 -22.62
C GLU A 589 -32.57 23.27 -21.92
N LEU A 590 -32.05 23.21 -20.69
CA LEU A 590 -32.02 21.98 -19.89
C LEU A 590 -33.44 21.50 -19.54
N ILE A 591 -34.33 22.44 -19.18
CA ILE A 591 -35.75 22.16 -18.87
C ILE A 591 -36.45 21.63 -20.12
N LEU A 592 -36.26 22.28 -21.27
CA LEU A 592 -36.84 21.88 -22.54
C LEU A 592 -36.32 20.50 -22.99
N ARG A 593 -35.04 20.20 -22.82
CA ARG A 593 -34.47 18.86 -23.13
C ARG A 593 -35.08 17.77 -22.26
N ASN A 594 -35.29 18.03 -20.97
CA ASN A 594 -35.92 17.07 -20.05
C ASN A 594 -37.41 16.84 -20.39
N LEU A 595 -38.11 17.86 -20.89
CA LEU A 595 -39.49 17.76 -21.37
C LEU A 595 -39.59 16.97 -22.69
N VAL A 596 -38.63 17.14 -23.61
CA VAL A 596 -38.60 16.43 -24.90
C VAL A 596 -38.29 14.93 -24.71
N GLY A 597 -37.55 14.55 -23.68
CA GLY A 597 -37.32 13.14 -23.31
C GLY A 597 -38.53 12.41 -22.70
N TRP A 598 -39.63 13.12 -22.43
CA TRP A 598 -40.88 12.61 -21.87
C TRP A 598 -42.02 12.52 -22.90
N ILE A 599 -41.75 12.79 -24.18
CA ILE A 599 -42.71 12.55 -25.25
C ILE A 599 -42.60 11.07 -25.65
N PRO A 600 -43.63 10.24 -25.46
CA PRO A 600 -43.61 8.82 -25.82
C PRO A 600 -43.45 8.57 -27.32
#